data_AF-A0A0L0GBI9-F1
#
_entry.id   AF-A0A0L0GBI9-F1
#
_cell.length_a   1.000
_cell.length_b   1.000
_cell.length_c   1.000
_cell.angle_alpha   90.00
_cell.angle_beta   90.00
_cell.angle_gamma   90.00
#
_symmetry.space_group_name_H-M   'P 1'
#
loop_
_entity.id
_entity.type
_entity.pdbx_description
1 polymer ?
#
loop_
_entity_poly.entity_id
_entity_poly.type
_entity_poly.pdbx_seq_one_letter_code
_entity_poly.pdbx_strand_id
1 'polypeptide(L)'
;MQLKPILSKTQMKSGDVSALPVTELPAIETVESDGVPRFWQIAVRGNTYFTTSWKQDGNKVVHAPVTVTGKNIGRSNKTSPRQQVILEAQRKWDQKQPSSRCWPRNWSRAASHTPSTCPRSSTACACSASATRE
;
A
#
# COMPACT_ATOMS: atom_id res chain seq x y z
N MET A 1 44.62 -12.60 40.37
CA MET A 1 44.84 -11.46 39.45
C MET A 1 44.88 -12.05 38.04
N GLN A 2 44.11 -11.68 37.02
CA GLN A 2 43.16 -10.61 36.77
C GLN A 2 42.07 -11.16 35.81
N LEU A 3 40.85 -10.65 35.97
CA LEU A 3 39.77 -10.73 34.98
C LEU A 3 40.16 -9.90 33.75
N LYS A 4 39.77 -10.35 32.54
CA LYS A 4 38.86 -9.61 31.63
C LYS A 4 38.56 -10.39 30.33
N PRO A 5 37.29 -10.40 29.88
CA PRO A 5 36.87 -10.95 28.60
C PRO A 5 37.13 -9.95 27.47
N ILE A 6 37.56 -10.42 26.31
CA ILE A 6 37.64 -9.61 25.09
C ILE A 6 36.40 -9.93 24.26
N LEU A 7 35.31 -9.20 24.51
CA LEU A 7 34.25 -9.06 23.51
C LEU A 7 34.87 -8.31 22.32
N SER A 8 35.32 -9.05 21.31
CA SER A 8 35.63 -8.49 20.01
C SER A 8 34.33 -7.94 19.41
N LYS A 9 34.26 -6.61 19.28
CA LYS A 9 33.29 -5.94 18.42
C LYS A 9 33.48 -6.49 17.01
N THR A 10 32.63 -7.44 16.60
CA THR A 10 32.47 -7.81 15.20
C THR A 10 31.89 -6.58 14.50
N GLN A 11 32.76 -5.85 13.82
CA GLN A 11 32.37 -4.79 12.91
C GLN A 11 31.54 -5.45 11.80
N MET A 12 30.23 -5.22 11.77
CA MET A 12 29.41 -5.59 10.63
C MET A 12 29.88 -4.78 9.42
N LYS A 13 30.60 -5.45 8.51
CA LYS A 13 30.99 -4.92 7.22
C LYS A 13 29.71 -4.77 6.39
N SER A 14 29.27 -3.54 6.20
CA SER A 14 28.18 -3.17 5.29
C SER A 14 28.62 -3.43 3.84
N GLY A 15 28.58 -4.68 3.39
CA GLY A 15 29.17 -5.10 2.11
C GLY A 15 28.35 -6.08 1.27
N ASP A 16 27.27 -6.66 1.79
CA ASP A 16 26.46 -7.65 1.07
C ASP A 16 24.96 -7.45 1.30
N VAL A 17 24.42 -6.28 0.92
CA VAL A 17 22.95 -6.06 0.89
C VAL A 17 22.30 -6.60 -0.40
N SER A 18 23.10 -7.15 -1.31
CA SER A 18 22.67 -7.61 -2.64
C SER A 18 22.09 -9.04 -2.65
N ALA A 19 22.23 -9.80 -1.55
CA ALA A 19 21.83 -11.21 -1.46
C ALA A 19 20.52 -11.46 -0.70
N LEU A 20 19.82 -10.39 -0.27
CA LEU A 20 18.54 -10.56 0.42
C LEU A 20 17.46 -10.94 -0.60
N PRO A 21 16.58 -11.91 -0.29
CA PRO A 21 15.52 -12.32 -1.20
C PRO A 21 14.62 -11.13 -1.51
N VAL A 22 14.56 -10.81 -2.80
CA VAL A 22 13.65 -9.81 -3.37
C VAL A 22 12.26 -10.45 -3.46
N THR A 23 11.27 -9.83 -2.81
CA THR A 23 9.86 -10.20 -2.99
C THR A 23 9.18 -9.07 -3.75
N GLU A 24 8.79 -9.34 -4.99
CA GLU A 24 8.11 -8.39 -5.86
C GLU A 24 6.62 -8.68 -5.91
N LEU A 25 5.80 -7.65 -5.71
CA LEU A 25 4.37 -7.73 -5.95
C LEU A 25 4.07 -7.44 -7.43
N PRO A 26 2.97 -7.97 -7.98
CA PRO A 26 2.60 -7.74 -9.37
C PRO A 26 2.42 -6.25 -9.65
N ALA A 27 2.90 -5.80 -10.82
CA ALA A 27 2.76 -4.42 -11.24
C ALA A 27 1.29 -4.09 -11.53
N ILE A 28 0.86 -2.91 -11.09
CA ILE A 28 -0.47 -2.36 -11.36
C ILE A 28 -0.35 -1.44 -12.56
N GLU A 29 -1.20 -1.65 -13.57
CA GLU A 29 -1.39 -0.67 -14.65
C GLU A 29 -2.56 0.25 -14.32
N THR A 30 -2.41 1.52 -14.65
CA THR A 30 -3.46 2.53 -14.58
C THR A 30 -3.41 3.36 -15.84
N VAL A 31 -4.56 3.61 -16.48
CA VAL A 31 -4.65 4.48 -17.64
C VAL A 31 -4.74 5.93 -17.16
N GLU A 32 -3.83 6.81 -17.61
CA GLU A 32 -3.92 8.24 -17.34
C GLU A 32 -4.95 8.91 -18.27
N SER A 33 -5.35 10.16 -17.96
CA SER A 33 -6.29 10.95 -18.78
C SER A 33 -5.85 11.07 -20.24
N ASP A 34 -4.54 11.02 -20.47
CA ASP A 34 -3.92 11.17 -21.78
C ASP A 34 -3.96 9.87 -22.61
N GLY A 35 -4.55 8.79 -22.07
CA GLY A 35 -4.64 7.47 -22.70
C GLY A 35 -3.37 6.62 -22.60
N VAL A 36 -2.29 7.16 -22.03
CA VAL A 36 -1.02 6.45 -21.85
C VAL A 36 -1.08 5.59 -20.58
N PRO A 37 -0.78 4.28 -20.65
CA PRO A 37 -0.75 3.44 -19.46
C PRO A 37 0.49 3.75 -18.61
N ARG A 38 0.24 3.84 -17.31
CA ARG A 38 1.24 4.01 -16.26
C ARG A 38 1.32 2.75 -15.43
N PHE A 39 2.53 2.31 -15.19
CA PHE A 39 2.84 1.16 -14.38
C PHE A 39 3.36 1.58 -13.01
N TRP A 40 2.96 0.83 -11.99
CA TRP A 40 3.42 1.00 -10.63
C TRP A 40 3.72 -0.36 -10.01
N GLN A 41 4.90 -0.50 -9.42
CA GLN A 41 5.35 -1.74 -8.79
C GLN A 41 5.96 -1.45 -7.43
N ILE A 42 5.83 -2.41 -6.52
CA ILE A 42 6.49 -2.40 -5.22
C ILE A 42 7.34 -3.66 -5.05
N ALA A 43 8.57 -3.46 -4.60
CA ALA A 43 9.55 -4.52 -4.36
C ALA A 43 10.02 -4.43 -2.91
N VAL A 44 10.13 -5.56 -2.24
CA VAL A 44 10.62 -5.68 -0.86
C VAL A 44 12.00 -6.32 -0.89
N ARG A 45 12.98 -5.70 -0.23
CA ARG A 45 14.31 -6.28 0.00
C ARG A 45 14.61 -6.27 1.49
N GLY A 46 14.64 -7.46 2.09
CA GLY A 46 14.93 -7.61 3.52
C GLY A 46 13.89 -6.92 4.41
N ASN A 47 14.24 -5.75 4.92
CA ASN A 47 13.43 -4.95 5.82
C ASN A 47 13.00 -3.57 5.26
N THR A 48 13.19 -3.41 3.96
CA THR A 48 12.97 -2.16 3.23
C THR A 48 12.12 -2.45 2.01
N TYR A 49 11.19 -1.54 1.67
CA TYR A 49 10.46 -1.61 0.41
C TYR A 49 10.82 -0.43 -0.49
N PHE A 50 10.71 -0.66 -1.80
CA PHE A 50 10.99 0.26 -2.89
C PHE A 50 9.74 0.32 -3.76
N THR A 51 9.37 1.53 -4.18
CA THR A 51 8.31 1.70 -5.17
C THR A 51 8.91 2.24 -6.45
N THR A 52 8.50 1.65 -7.57
CA THR A 52 8.95 2.04 -8.91
C THR A 52 7.73 2.39 -9.74
N SER A 53 7.78 3.53 -10.43
CA SER A 53 6.73 3.97 -11.33
C SER A 53 7.29 4.34 -12.68
N TRP A 54 6.63 3.94 -13.77
CA TRP A 54 7.03 4.26 -15.12
C TRP A 54 5.82 4.37 -16.04
N LYS A 55 6.00 5.01 -17.20
CA LYS A 55 5.04 5.00 -18.31
C LYS A 55 5.53 4.02 -19.37
N GLN A 56 4.66 3.54 -20.26
CA GLN A 56 5.02 2.58 -21.31
C GLN A 56 6.27 2.99 -22.10
N ASP A 57 6.39 4.27 -22.43
CA ASP A 57 7.52 4.85 -23.18
C ASP A 57 8.40 5.79 -22.33
N GLY A 58 8.33 5.68 -21.00
CA GLY A 58 8.97 6.61 -20.08
C GLY A 58 10.11 6.00 -19.26
N ASN A 59 10.95 6.86 -18.68
CA ASN A 59 11.98 6.46 -17.73
C ASN A 59 11.36 5.87 -16.46
N LYS A 60 12.01 4.83 -15.91
CA LYS A 60 11.65 4.26 -14.61
C LYS A 60 12.08 5.21 -13.51
N VAL A 61 11.11 5.67 -12.72
CA VAL A 61 11.36 6.48 -11.53
C VAL A 61 11.28 5.57 -10.31
N VAL A 62 12.42 5.36 -9.67
CA VAL A 62 12.53 4.63 -8.40
C VAL A 62 12.47 5.64 -7.26
N HIS A 63 11.56 5.42 -6.32
CA HIS A 63 11.40 6.27 -5.14
C HIS A 63 12.33 5.84 -4.01
N ALA A 64 12.53 6.73 -3.03
CA ALA A 64 13.40 6.48 -1.90
C ALA A 64 12.97 5.22 -1.10
N PRO A 65 13.92 4.36 -0.70
CA PRO A 65 13.64 3.19 0.12
C PRO A 65 13.06 3.57 1.48
N VAL A 66 12.03 2.84 1.92
CA VAL A 66 11.47 3.00 3.27
C VAL A 66 11.78 1.76 4.09
N THR A 67 12.54 1.95 5.16
CA THR A 67 12.89 0.90 6.13
C THR A 67 11.83 0.84 7.22
N VAL A 68 11.32 -0.36 7.50
CA VAL A 68 10.21 -0.54 8.43
C VAL A 68 10.70 -1.23 9.69
N THR A 69 10.39 -0.69 10.87
CA THR A 69 10.69 -1.36 12.14
C THR A 69 9.55 -2.28 12.56
N GLY A 70 9.85 -3.39 13.23
CA GLY A 70 8.84 -4.32 13.75
C GLY A 70 7.90 -3.64 14.75
N LYS A 71 6.62 -4.03 14.75
CA LYS A 71 5.59 -3.43 15.60
C LYS A 71 5.25 -4.36 16.76
N ASN A 72 4.73 -3.80 17.86
CA ASN A 72 4.26 -4.54 19.04
C ASN A 72 5.34 -5.40 19.74
N ILE A 73 6.57 -4.91 19.79
CA ILE A 73 7.65 -5.57 20.53
C ILE A 73 7.24 -5.66 22.01
N GLY A 74 7.13 -6.87 22.55
CA GLY A 74 6.72 -7.12 23.95
C GLY A 74 5.25 -7.53 24.15
N ARG A 75 4.49 -7.75 23.08
CA ARG A 75 3.14 -8.34 23.13
C ARG A 75 3.10 -9.68 22.39
N SER A 76 2.06 -10.48 22.61
CA SER A 76 1.85 -11.76 21.91
C SER A 76 1.78 -11.61 20.39
N ASN A 77 1.26 -10.50 19.90
CA ASN A 77 1.15 -10.17 18.46
C ASN A 77 2.37 -9.39 17.94
N LYS A 78 3.58 -9.79 18.37
CA LYS A 78 4.83 -9.18 17.92
C LYS A 78 5.04 -9.49 16.44
N THR A 79 5.20 -8.46 15.61
CA THR A 79 5.60 -8.64 14.21
C THR A 79 7.10 -8.40 14.07
N SER A 80 7.78 -9.32 13.38
CA SER A 80 9.17 -9.10 13.01
C SER A 80 9.26 -7.97 11.96
N PRO A 81 10.38 -7.23 11.88
CA PRO A 81 10.55 -6.18 10.88
C PRO A 81 10.27 -6.68 9.44
N ARG A 82 10.76 -7.89 9.11
CA ARG A 82 10.52 -8.54 7.81
C ARG A 82 9.03 -8.84 7.54
N GLN A 83 8.28 -9.27 8.54
CA GLN A 83 6.83 -9.46 8.37
C GLN A 83 6.11 -8.12 8.25
N GLN A 84 6.51 -7.12 9.03
CA GLN A 84 5.92 -5.79 8.98
C GLN A 84 6.13 -5.14 7.61
N VAL A 85 7.32 -5.23 7.02
CA VAL A 85 7.59 -4.64 5.69
C VAL A 85 6.73 -5.28 4.61
N ILE A 86 6.49 -6.60 4.67
CA ILE A 86 5.61 -7.30 3.72
C ILE A 86 4.17 -6.83 3.88
N LEU A 87 3.68 -6.70 5.13
CA LEU A 87 2.32 -6.22 5.41
C LEU A 87 2.11 -4.78 4.96
N GLU A 88 3.07 -3.89 5.20
CA GLU A 88 2.99 -2.50 4.74
C GLU A 88 3.07 -2.41 3.21
N ALA A 89 3.90 -3.23 2.57
CA ALA A 89 3.99 -3.29 1.12
C ALA A 89 2.68 -3.78 0.49
N GLN A 90 2.10 -4.86 1.03
CA GLN A 90 0.81 -5.40 0.58
C GLN A 90 -0.29 -4.37 0.75
N ARG A 91 -0.38 -3.72 1.92
CA ARG A 91 -1.37 -2.66 2.18
C ARG A 91 -1.27 -1.51 1.18
N LYS A 92 -0.05 -1.07 0.85
CA LYS A 92 0.16 -0.01 -0.15
C LYS A 92 -0.25 -0.46 -1.54
N TRP A 93 0.03 -1.70 -1.90
CA TRP A 93 -0.40 -2.29 -3.16
C TRP A 93 -1.93 -2.39 -3.25
N ASP A 94 -2.60 -2.90 -2.21
CA ASP A 94 -4.05 -2.98 -2.12
C ASP A 94 -4.71 -1.59 -2.21
N GLN A 95 -4.11 -0.57 -1.58
CA GLN A 95 -4.60 0.82 -1.65
C GLN A 95 -4.45 1.42 -3.06
N LYS A 96 -3.43 0.98 -3.81
CA LYS A 96 -3.13 1.49 -5.14
C LYS A 96 -3.93 0.80 -6.23
N GLN A 97 -4.43 -0.42 -5.97
CA GLN A 97 -5.34 -1.06 -6.90
C GLN A 97 -6.52 -0.15 -7.21
N PRO A 98 -6.92 -0.03 -8.49
CA PRO A 98 -8.16 0.62 -8.84
C PRO A 98 -9.29 -0.23 -8.28
N SER A 99 -9.67 0.03 -7.03
CA SER A 99 -10.87 -0.56 -6.49
C SER A 99 -12.02 -0.10 -7.38
N SER A 100 -12.80 -1.03 -7.92
CA SER A 100 -14.14 -0.76 -8.49
C SER A 100 -15.12 -0.19 -7.44
N ARG A 101 -14.62 0.41 -6.36
CA ARG A 101 -15.36 0.94 -5.24
C ARG A 101 -15.80 2.36 -5.54
N CYS A 102 -17.04 2.46 -5.99
CA CYS A 102 -17.95 3.42 -5.39
C CYS A 102 -18.00 3.16 -3.87
N TRP A 103 -17.06 3.72 -3.11
CA TRP A 103 -17.25 3.92 -1.68
C TRP A 103 -17.73 5.35 -1.48
N PRO A 104 -18.95 5.56 -0.95
CA PRO A 104 -19.39 6.91 -0.63
C PRO A 104 -18.40 7.49 0.40
N ARG A 105 -17.93 8.71 0.14
CA ARG A 105 -16.98 9.45 1.00
C ARG A 105 -17.55 9.86 2.36
N ASN A 106 -18.53 9.15 2.92
CA ASN A 106 -19.05 9.41 4.27
C ASN A 106 -19.17 8.13 5.12
N TRP A 107 -18.07 7.74 5.74
CA TRP A 107 -18.04 6.68 6.76
C TRP A 107 -18.84 7.02 8.05
N SER A 108 -19.58 8.13 8.14
CA SER A 108 -20.24 8.56 9.39
C SER A 108 -21.78 8.48 9.44
N ARG A 109 -22.46 7.80 8.50
CA ARG A 109 -23.94 7.64 8.57
C ARG A 109 -24.49 6.23 8.38
N ALA A 110 -23.65 5.22 8.19
CA ALA A 110 -24.12 3.86 7.88
C ALA A 110 -24.25 2.92 9.10
N ALA A 111 -23.98 3.38 10.32
CA ALA A 111 -23.91 2.51 11.50
C ALA A 111 -25.09 2.64 12.49
N SER A 112 -26.20 3.29 12.13
CA SER A 112 -27.30 3.49 13.08
C SER A 112 -28.71 3.41 12.51
N HIS A 113 -28.95 2.55 11.51
CA HIS A 113 -30.31 2.10 11.22
C HIS A 113 -30.29 0.61 10.88
N THR A 114 -30.72 -0.20 11.84
CA THR A 114 -31.19 -1.57 11.60
C THR A 114 -32.28 -1.54 10.52
N PRO A 115 -32.36 -2.51 9.60
CA PRO A 115 -33.35 -2.51 8.55
C PRO A 115 -34.67 -3.03 9.14
N SER A 116 -35.47 -2.13 9.70
CA SER A 116 -36.91 -2.38 9.85
C SER A 116 -37.64 -1.18 9.28
N THR A 117 -38.55 -1.47 8.35
CA THR A 117 -39.44 -0.56 7.62
C THR A 117 -38.80 0.36 6.56
N CYS A 118 -38.93 -0.06 5.30
CA CYS A 118 -38.93 0.83 4.15
C CYS A 118 -40.16 1.77 4.22
N PRO A 119 -40.03 3.10 4.21
CA PRO A 119 -41.15 3.97 3.92
C PRO A 119 -41.32 4.02 2.40
N ARG A 120 -42.34 3.29 1.94
CA ARG A 120 -42.98 3.49 0.64
C ARG A 120 -43.61 4.89 0.66
N SER A 121 -42.98 5.89 0.04
CA SER A 121 -43.66 6.97 -0.71
C SER A 121 -42.73 8.14 -1.04
N SER A 122 -42.91 8.65 -2.26
CA SER A 122 -42.77 10.05 -2.66
C SER A 122 -41.37 10.60 -2.98
N THR A 123 -41.01 10.42 -4.25
CA THR A 123 -40.59 11.52 -5.17
C THR A 123 -39.41 12.40 -4.75
N ALA A 124 -38.18 11.96 -5.06
CA ALA A 124 -37.07 12.87 -5.43
C ALA A 124 -35.87 12.09 -6.00
N CYS A 125 -35.99 11.57 -7.22
CA CYS A 125 -34.84 11.30 -8.09
C CYS A 125 -35.01 12.15 -9.35
N ALA A 126 -34.65 13.43 -9.26
CA ALA A 126 -34.50 14.29 -10.42
C ALA A 126 -33.01 14.28 -10.81
N CYS A 127 -32.61 13.30 -11.63
CA CYS A 127 -31.39 13.41 -12.40
C CYS A 127 -31.70 14.26 -13.64
N SER A 128 -31.09 15.43 -13.70
CA SER A 128 -31.12 16.34 -14.83
C SER A 128 -30.54 15.66 -16.08
N ALA A 129 -31.33 15.55 -17.13
CA ALA A 129 -30.85 15.31 -18.49
C ALA A 129 -31.46 16.39 -19.40
N SER A 130 -30.58 17.24 -19.91
CA SER A 130 -30.87 18.31 -20.86
C SER A 130 -30.99 17.78 -22.29
N ALA A 131 -31.72 18.54 -23.13
CA ALA A 131 -31.79 18.52 -24.60
C ALA A 131 -32.59 17.33 -25.22
N THR A 132 -33.58 17.54 -26.10
CA THR A 132 -33.53 18.33 -27.33
C THR A 132 -34.95 18.77 -27.75
N ARG A 133 -35.07 19.94 -28.37
CA ARG A 133 -36.30 20.58 -28.86
C ARG A 133 -36.34 20.47 -30.39
N GLU A 134 -37.46 20.04 -30.96
CA GLU A 134 -38.06 20.55 -32.20
C GLU A 134 -39.59 20.60 -32.01
#